data_AF-A0A1F2QXJ4-F1
#
_entry.id   AF-A0A1F2QXJ4-F1
#
_cell.length_a   1.000
_cell.length_b   1.000
_cell.length_c   1.000
_cell.angle_alpha   90.00
_cell.angle_beta   90.00
_cell.angle_gamma   90.00
#
_symmetry.space_group_name_H-M   'P 1'
#
loop_
_entity.id
_entity.type
_entity.pdbx_description
1 polymer ?
#
loop_
_entity_poly.entity_id
_entity_poly.type
_entity_poly.pdbx_seq_one_letter_code
_entity_poly.pdbx_strand_id
1 'polypeptide(L)'
;MSRPAILGLAGAIGILAVLGPVFGAAPSRATDGQPLRCCYTNQRYAGVCKVQPAQDETCASILAYLNDPRSQGKTYCGNTTTRGGWQQVECKPSPSSAPDRPTGGR
;
A
#
# COMPACT_ATOMS: atom_id res chain seq x y z
N MET A 1 61.44 18.00 -24.87
CA MET A 1 60.20 18.82 -24.74
C MET A 1 59.45 18.26 -23.53
N SER A 2 60.00 18.45 -22.33
CA SER A 2 59.70 19.52 -21.35
C SER A 2 58.39 19.29 -20.60
N ARG A 3 58.54 18.81 -19.36
CA ARG A 3 57.51 18.62 -18.33
C ARG A 3 57.05 20.00 -17.80
N PRO A 4 55.92 20.08 -17.10
CA PRO A 4 56.08 20.40 -15.69
C PRO A 4 55.24 19.51 -14.77
N ALA A 5 55.92 18.99 -13.74
CA ALA A 5 55.32 18.54 -12.50
C ALA A 5 55.03 19.78 -11.65
N ILE A 6 53.82 19.90 -11.10
CA ILE A 6 53.51 20.84 -10.01
C ILE A 6 53.20 20.00 -8.78
N LEU A 7 54.21 19.91 -7.93
CA LEU A 7 54.16 19.47 -6.55
C LEU A 7 53.77 20.71 -5.70
N GLY A 8 52.72 20.64 -4.89
CA GLY A 8 52.28 21.79 -4.10
C GLY A 8 51.28 21.46 -2.99
N LEU A 9 51.83 21.02 -1.85
CA LEU A 9 51.38 21.16 -0.46
C LEU A 9 49.88 21.14 -0.08
N ALA A 10 49.53 20.12 0.71
CA ALA A 10 48.98 20.18 2.06
C ALA A 10 47.93 21.27 2.40
N GLY A 11 46.72 20.83 2.75
CA GLY A 11 45.82 21.66 3.57
C GLY A 11 44.39 21.15 3.66
N ALA A 12 44.00 20.82 4.90
CA ALA A 12 42.62 20.73 5.41
C ALA A 12 41.77 19.51 5.03
N ILE A 13 41.83 18.55 5.95
CA ILE A 13 40.71 17.78 6.52
C ILE A 13 39.34 18.41 6.19
N GLY A 14 38.54 17.68 5.42
CA GLY A 14 37.12 17.94 5.20
C GLY A 14 36.36 16.63 5.10
N ILE A 15 36.13 15.98 6.25
CA ILE A 15 35.19 14.86 6.34
C ILE A 15 33.79 15.46 6.14
N LEU A 16 33.21 15.30 4.95
CA LEU A 16 31.76 15.31 4.79
C LEU A 16 31.33 13.90 4.39
N ALA A 17 31.13 13.06 5.42
CA ALA A 17 30.30 11.89 5.30
C ALA A 17 28.87 12.38 4.96
N VAL A 18 28.49 12.28 3.68
CA VAL A 18 27.09 12.44 3.28
C VAL A 18 26.36 11.20 3.80
N LEU A 19 25.88 11.29 5.04
CA LEU A 19 24.84 10.43 5.58
C LEU A 19 23.57 10.70 4.77
N GLY A 20 23.45 10.06 3.61
CA GLY A 20 22.18 9.97 2.92
C GLY A 20 21.21 9.16 3.79
N PRO A 21 19.98 9.63 4.02
CA PRO A 21 19.01 8.84 4.76
C PRO A 21 18.72 7.59 3.93
N VAL A 22 19.02 6.43 4.53
CA VAL A 22 18.49 5.16 4.07
C VAL A 22 16.98 5.28 4.22
N PHE A 23 16.27 5.50 3.11
CA PHE A 23 14.82 5.42 3.09
C PHE A 23 14.44 3.96 3.36
N GLY A 24 14.36 3.61 4.64
CA GLY A 24 13.69 2.41 5.09
C GLY A 24 12.23 2.54 4.69
N ALA A 25 11.82 1.81 3.64
CA ALA A 25 10.42 1.49 3.44
C ALA A 25 9.94 0.85 4.74
N ALA A 26 9.13 1.57 5.51
CA ALA A 26 8.52 1.00 6.71
C ALA A 26 7.76 -0.26 6.26
N PRO A 27 8.04 -1.45 6.84
CA PRO A 27 7.13 -2.56 6.66
C PRO A 27 5.80 -2.09 7.23
N SER A 28 4.80 -1.91 6.36
CA SER A 28 3.42 -1.75 6.78
C SER A 28 3.14 -2.94 7.69
N ARG A 29 3.03 -2.68 8.99
CA ARG A 29 2.74 -3.72 9.98
C ARG A 29 1.42 -4.35 9.55
N ALA A 30 1.51 -5.55 8.97
CA ALA A 30 0.39 -6.45 8.91
C ALA A 30 0.03 -6.74 10.37
N THR A 31 -1.04 -6.11 10.85
CA THR A 31 -1.58 -6.39 12.18
C THR A 31 -1.95 -7.87 12.23
N ASP A 32 -1.24 -8.58 13.10
CA ASP A 32 -1.39 -10.00 13.37
C ASP A 32 -2.87 -10.33 13.73
N GLY A 33 -3.45 -11.34 13.08
CA GLY A 33 -4.63 -12.04 13.57
C GLY A 33 -5.99 -11.78 12.91
N GLN A 34 -6.13 -10.88 11.93
CA GLN A 34 -7.36 -10.77 11.13
C GLN A 34 -7.05 -11.20 9.70
N PRO A 35 -7.87 -12.05 9.04
CA PRO A 35 -7.70 -12.29 7.61
C PRO A 35 -7.64 -10.91 6.95
N LEU A 36 -6.50 -10.61 6.32
CA LEU A 36 -6.17 -9.30 5.76
C LEU A 36 -7.11 -9.05 4.57
N ARG A 37 -8.37 -8.77 4.87
CA ARG A 37 -9.34 -8.31 3.89
C ARG A 37 -8.88 -6.94 3.47
N CYS A 38 -8.77 -6.75 2.17
CA CYS A 38 -8.52 -5.45 1.59
C CYS A 38 -9.85 -4.78 1.30
N CYS A 39 -9.99 -3.53 1.73
CA CYS A 39 -11.18 -2.75 1.48
C CYS A 39 -10.87 -1.62 0.50
N TYR A 40 -11.71 -1.47 -0.52
CA TYR A 40 -11.56 -0.44 -1.54
C TYR A 40 -12.83 0.36 -1.71
N THR A 41 -12.68 1.66 -1.94
CA THR A 41 -13.75 2.57 -2.32
C THR A 41 -13.45 3.19 -3.69
N ASN A 42 -14.50 3.61 -4.39
CA ASN A 42 -14.40 4.37 -5.61
C ASN A 42 -15.61 5.31 -5.68
N GLN A 43 -15.42 6.58 -6.00
CA GLN A 43 -16.53 7.56 -6.03
C GLN A 43 -17.64 7.21 -7.03
N ARG A 44 -17.33 6.39 -8.04
CA ARG A 44 -18.26 5.88 -9.06
C ARG A 44 -18.88 4.53 -8.68
N TYR A 45 -18.54 3.99 -7.50
CA TYR A 45 -19.06 2.73 -6.95
C TYR A 45 -19.71 2.98 -5.59
N ALA A 46 -20.94 2.51 -5.42
CA ALA A 46 -21.62 2.63 -4.14
C ALA A 46 -21.12 1.55 -3.16
N GLY A 47 -20.48 1.99 -2.07
CA GLY A 47 -20.07 1.13 -0.95
C GLY A 47 -18.59 0.77 -0.93
N VAL A 48 -18.23 -0.16 -0.03
CA VAL A 48 -16.87 -0.65 0.15
C VAL A 48 -16.76 -2.05 -0.42
N CYS A 49 -15.85 -2.21 -1.38
CA CYS A 49 -15.47 -3.51 -1.90
C CYS A 49 -14.55 -4.20 -0.90
N LYS A 50 -14.91 -5.41 -0.47
CA LYS A 50 -14.09 -6.23 0.44
C LYS A 50 -13.55 -7.43 -0.32
N VAL A 51 -12.23 -7.59 -0.33
CA VAL A 51 -11.57 -8.69 -1.03
C VAL A 51 -10.64 -9.43 -0.09
N GLN A 52 -10.65 -10.75 -0.18
CA GLN A 52 -9.62 -11.60 0.39
C GLN A 52 -8.55 -11.82 -0.68
N PRO A 53 -7.31 -11.34 -0.50
CA PRO A 53 -6.22 -11.63 -1.43
C PRO A 53 -5.97 -13.12 -1.56
N ALA A 54 -5.56 -13.56 -2.75
CA ALA A 54 -4.94 -14.87 -2.91
C ALA A 54 -3.55 -14.89 -2.21
N GLN A 55 -2.97 -16.09 -2.08
CA GLN A 55 -1.77 -16.34 -1.28
C GLN A 55 -0.55 -15.47 -1.67
N ASP A 56 -0.44 -15.14 -2.96
CA ASP A 56 0.64 -14.31 -3.52
C ASP A 56 0.18 -12.88 -3.88
N GLU A 57 -1.04 -12.49 -3.50
CA GLU A 57 -1.57 -11.16 -3.73
C GLU A 57 -1.48 -10.30 -2.47
N THR A 58 -1.26 -9.00 -2.69
CA THR A 58 -1.27 -8.00 -1.62
C THR A 58 -2.39 -6.99 -1.88
N CYS A 59 -2.83 -6.27 -0.84
CA CYS A 59 -3.76 -5.17 -1.06
C CYS A 59 -3.21 -4.11 -2.03
N ALA A 60 -1.88 -3.91 -2.03
CA ALA A 60 -1.23 -2.98 -2.92
C ALA A 60 -1.26 -3.46 -4.38
N SER A 61 -0.98 -4.75 -4.65
CA SER A 61 -1.01 -5.30 -6.00
C SER A 61 -2.43 -5.29 -6.59
N ILE A 62 -3.43 -5.58 -5.75
CA ILE A 62 -4.84 -5.48 -6.13
C ILE A 62 -5.23 -4.01 -6.40
N LEU A 63 -4.84 -3.07 -5.54
CA LEU A 63 -5.10 -1.64 -5.76
C LEU A 63 -4.47 -1.14 -7.06
N ALA A 64 -3.25 -1.59 -7.36
CA ALA A 64 -2.57 -1.28 -8.61
C ALA A 64 -3.37 -1.83 -9.80
N TYR A 65 -3.81 -3.09 -9.74
CA TYR A 65 -4.66 -3.68 -10.77
C TYR A 65 -5.98 -2.91 -10.98
N LEU A 66 -6.64 -2.47 -9.90
CA LEU A 66 -7.87 -1.70 -9.96
C LEU A 66 -7.70 -0.32 -10.62
N ASN A 67 -6.48 0.21 -10.62
CA ASN A 67 -6.13 1.49 -11.21
C ASN A 67 -5.35 1.39 -12.52
N ASP A 68 -5.03 0.17 -12.97
CA ASP A 68 -4.32 -0.07 -14.22
C ASP A 68 -5.27 0.14 -15.42
N PRO A 69 -4.92 1.02 -16.38
CA PRO A 69 -5.67 1.21 -17.61
C PRO A 69 -5.93 -0.09 -18.39
N ARG A 70 -4.98 -1.03 -18.36
CA ARG A 70 -5.07 -2.34 -19.04
C ARG A 70 -6.11 -3.27 -18.41
N SER A 71 -6.49 -2.98 -17.18
CA SER A 71 -7.49 -3.73 -16.42
C SER A 71 -8.88 -3.11 -16.51
N GLN A 72 -9.03 -1.93 -17.14
CA GLN A 72 -10.33 -1.31 -17.33
C GLN A 72 -11.24 -2.22 -18.16
N GLY A 73 -12.53 -2.25 -17.81
CA GLY A 73 -13.49 -3.14 -18.47
C GLY A 73 -13.53 -4.56 -17.89
N LYS A 74 -12.53 -4.97 -17.09
CA LYS A 74 -12.57 -6.25 -16.36
C LYS A 74 -13.47 -6.16 -15.14
N THR A 75 -13.95 -7.31 -14.69
CA THR A 75 -14.87 -7.39 -13.55
C THR A 75 -14.09 -7.60 -12.25
N TYR A 76 -14.47 -6.84 -11.22
CA TYR A 76 -13.95 -6.96 -9.87
C TYR A 76 -15.03 -6.60 -8.84
N CYS A 77 -14.79 -6.82 -7.53
CA CYS A 77 -15.72 -6.39 -6.48
C CYS A 77 -17.20 -6.78 -6.72
N GLY A 78 -17.48 -8.08 -6.92
CA GLY A 78 -18.86 -8.59 -7.06
C GLY A 78 -19.59 -8.06 -8.30
N ASN A 79 -18.98 -8.19 -9.48
CA ASN A 79 -19.53 -7.75 -10.77
C ASN A 79 -19.39 -6.26 -11.13
N THR A 80 -18.59 -5.51 -10.40
CA THR A 80 -18.28 -4.12 -10.73
C THR A 80 -17.17 -4.04 -11.77
N THR A 81 -17.38 -3.30 -12.85
CA THR A 81 -16.31 -3.06 -13.83
C THR A 81 -15.20 -2.19 -13.23
N THR A 82 -13.95 -2.56 -13.44
CA THR A 82 -12.76 -1.76 -13.11
C THR A 82 -12.68 -0.53 -14.02
N ARG A 83 -12.46 0.65 -13.43
CA ARG A 83 -12.54 1.96 -14.12
C ARG A 83 -11.46 2.97 -13.69
N GLY A 84 -10.51 2.55 -12.85
CA GLY A 84 -9.59 3.46 -12.17
C GLY A 84 -10.26 4.34 -11.10
N GLY A 85 -9.45 5.03 -10.31
CA GLY A 85 -9.91 5.88 -9.20
C GLY A 85 -10.28 5.12 -7.92
N TRP A 86 -9.78 3.89 -7.77
CA TRP A 86 -9.97 3.10 -6.55
C TRP A 86 -8.96 3.53 -5.48
N GLN A 87 -9.41 3.53 -4.23
CA GLN A 87 -8.60 3.86 -3.06
C GLN A 87 -8.74 2.75 -2.02
N GLN A 88 -7.63 2.35 -1.41
CA GLN A 88 -7.65 1.46 -0.27
C GLN A 88 -8.12 2.21 0.97
N VAL A 89 -9.04 1.61 1.71
CA VAL A 89 -9.59 2.13 2.97
C VAL A 89 -9.48 1.06 4.05
N GLU A 90 -9.60 1.49 5.30
CA GLU A 90 -9.63 0.56 6.42
C GLU A 90 -10.92 -0.28 6.38
N CYS A 91 -10.77 -1.59 6.55
CA CYS A 91 -11.91 -2.49 6.64
C CYS A 91 -12.61 -2.33 7.98
N LYS A 92 -13.58 -1.42 8.04
CA LYS A 92 -14.45 -1.32 9.22
C LYS A 92 -15.18 -2.66 9.41
N PRO A 93 -15.13 -3.27 10.61
CA PRO A 93 -15.98 -4.41 10.92
C PRO A 93 -17.44 -3.98 10.76
N SER A 94 -18.22 -4.78 10.04
CA SER A 94 -19.66 -4.49 9.91
C SER A 94 -20.29 -4.55 11.30
N PRO A 95 -21.14 -3.59 11.70
CA PRO A 95 -21.90 -3.69 12.96
C PRO A 95 -22.87 -4.88 12.97
N SER A 96 -23.05 -5.57 11.83
CA SER A 96 -23.86 -6.78 11.73
C SER A 96 -23.15 -8.06 12.25
N SER A 97 -21.97 -7.93 12.85
CA SER A 97 -21.32 -9.02 13.62
C SER A 97 -21.50 -8.84 15.13
N ALA A 98 -22.61 -8.24 15.56
CA ALA A 98 -23.03 -8.37 16.95
C ALA A 98 -23.42 -9.84 17.19
N PRO A 99 -22.83 -10.56 18.17
CA PRO A 99 -23.38 -11.83 18.60
C PRO A 99 -24.83 -11.60 19.05
N ASP A 100 -25.70 -12.52 18.64
CA ASP A 100 -27.11 -12.59 18.99
C ASP A 100 -27.33 -12.17 20.44
N ARG A 101 -28.12 -11.10 20.63
CA ARG A 101 -28.55 -10.66 21.95
C ARG A 101 -29.36 -11.81 22.55
N PRO A 102 -29.00 -12.40 23.70
CA PRO A 102 -29.87 -13.37 24.33
C PRO A 102 -31.15 -12.65 24.70
N THR A 103 -32.25 -13.02 24.06
CA THR A 103 -33.60 -12.64 24.46
C THR A 103 -33.91 -13.38 25.75
N GLY A 104 -33.45 -12.83 26.88
CA GLY A 104 -33.84 -13.25 28.21
C GLY A 104 -34.76 -12.19 28.81
N GLY A 105 -36.05 -12.49 28.93
CA GLY A 105 -36.97 -11.63 29.68
C GLY A 105 -38.45 -11.78 29.35
N ARG A 106 -39.06 -12.88 29.79
CA ARG A 106 -40.16 -12.83 30.76
C ARG A 106 -40.51 -14.21 31.29
#